data_AF-A0A377VY82-F1
#
_entry.id   AF-A0A377VY82-F1
#
_cell.length_a   1.000
_cell.length_b   1.000
_cell.length_c   1.000
_cell.angle_alpha   90.00
_cell.angle_beta   90.00
_cell.angle_gamma   90.00
#
_symmetry.space_group_name_H-M   'P 1'
#
loop_
_entity.id
_entity.type
_entity.pdbx_description
1 polymer ?
#
loop_
_entity_poly.entity_id
_entity_poly.type
_entity_poly.pdbx_seq_one_letter_code
_entity_poly.pdbx_strand_id
1 'polypeptide(L)' 'MNRRRFLTAKEVQAMMQAARQGPTGERDYCLILLAFRHGMRISELLDLHYHDLDLHEGRVNVRAIKEWFFDDSSTAF' A
#
# COMPACT_ATOMS: atom_id res chain seq x y z
N MET A 1 12.00 27.38 -8.87
CA MET A 1 12.55 26.07 -9.27
C MET A 1 11.55 24.99 -8.86
N ASN A 2 10.78 24.45 -9.81
CA ASN A 2 9.73 23.47 -9.50
C ASN A 2 10.40 22.10 -9.27
N ARG A 3 10.46 21.67 -8.00
CA ARG A 3 11.01 20.35 -7.63
C ARG A 3 9.97 19.29 -7.93
N ARG A 4 10.39 18.24 -8.65
CA ARG A 4 9.61 17.03 -8.87
C ARG A 4 9.15 16.45 -7.52
N ARG A 5 7.85 16.18 -7.37
CA ARG A 5 7.22 15.67 -6.13
C ARG A 5 6.93 14.17 -6.15
N PHE A 6 7.48 13.45 -7.12
CA PHE A 6 7.25 12.01 -7.31
C PHE A 6 8.57 11.28 -7.53
N LEU A 7 8.60 10.03 -7.09
CA LEU A 7 9.72 9.12 -7.31
C LEU A 7 9.56 8.47 -8.69
N THR A 8 10.67 8.33 -9.41
CA THR A 8 10.76 7.52 -10.62
C THR A 8 10.85 6.04 -10.26
N ALA A 9 10.48 5.16 -11.19
CA ALA A 9 10.58 3.71 -10.98
C ALA A 9 12.02 3.26 -10.60
N LYS A 10 13.04 3.91 -11.15
CA LYS A 10 14.45 3.64 -10.82
C LYS A 10 14.79 4.02 -9.38
N GLU A 11 14.31 5.18 -8.91
CA GLU A 11 14.51 5.63 -7.54
C GLU A 11 13.78 4.73 -6.53
N VAL A 12 12.55 4.29 -6.87
CA VAL A 12 11.82 3.32 -6.05
C VAL A 12 12.55 1.98 -6.00
N GLN A 13 13.04 1.48 -7.14
CA GLN A 13 13.82 0.24 -7.17
C GLN A 13 15.09 0.34 -6.33
N ALA A 14 15.83 1.46 -6.41
CA ALA A 14 17.00 1.69 -5.58
C ALA A 14 16.65 1.73 -4.08
N MET A 15 15.55 2.39 -3.72
CA MET A 15 15.04 2.43 -2.35
C MET A 15 14.67 1.04 -1.82
N MET A 16 14.00 0.22 -2.64
CA MET A 16 13.67 -1.16 -2.30
C MET A 16 14.92 -1.99 -2.04
N GLN A 17 15.94 -1.90 -2.92
CA GLN A 17 17.20 -2.64 -2.74
C GLN A 17 17.96 -2.20 -1.49
N ALA A 18 17.93 -0.90 -1.15
CA ALA A 18 18.53 -0.39 0.07
C ALA A 18 17.79 -0.90 1.32
N ALA A 19 16.45 -0.87 1.31
CA ALA A 19 15.63 -1.38 2.42
C ALA A 19 15.88 -2.86 2.69
N ARG A 20 16.16 -3.65 1.65
CA ARG A 20 16.45 -5.08 1.75
C ARG A 20 17.68 -5.44 2.60
N GLN A 21 18.59 -4.49 2.83
CA GLN A 21 19.84 -4.74 3.59
C GLN A 21 19.65 -4.69 5.11
N GLY A 22 18.48 -4.27 5.60
CA GLY A 22 18.18 -4.20 7.03
C GLY A 22 17.81 -5.54 7.67
N PRO A 23 17.71 -5.60 9.01
CA PRO A 23 17.28 -6.81 9.74
C PRO A 23 15.89 -7.33 9.32
N THR A 24 15.00 -6.42 8.92
CA THR A 24 13.65 -6.72 8.40
C THR A 24 13.57 -6.55 6.88
N GLY A 25 14.69 -6.68 6.18
CA GLY A 25 14.84 -6.21 4.81
C GLY A 25 13.89 -6.84 3.81
N GLU A 26 13.63 -8.15 3.89
CA GLU A 26 12.65 -8.82 3.03
C GLU A 26 11.23 -8.29 3.24
N ARG A 27 10.85 -8.02 4.50
CA ARG A 27 9.55 -7.45 4.85
C ARG A 27 9.44 -6.03 4.29
N ASP A 28 10.44 -5.18 4.54
CA ASP A 28 10.39 -3.77 4.16
C ASP A 28 10.46 -3.61 2.63
N TYR A 29 11.23 -4.47 1.94
CA TYR A 29 11.20 -4.61 0.48
C TYR A 29 9.80 -4.93 -0.03
N CYS A 30 9.13 -5.92 0.59
CA CYS A 30 7.79 -6.34 0.22
C CYS A 30 6.75 -5.23 0.44
N LEU A 31 6.81 -4.53 1.58
CA LEU A 31 5.91 -3.41 1.87
C LEU A 31 6.02 -2.29 0.83
N ILE A 32 7.25 -1.93 0.43
CA ILE A 32 7.47 -0.89 -0.60
C ILE A 32 6.98 -1.39 -1.98
N LEU A 33 7.24 -2.66 -2.33
CA LEU A 33 6.75 -3.25 -3.58
C LEU A 33 5.22 -3.21 -3.66
N LEU A 34 4.57 -3.63 -2.59
CA LEU A 34 3.12 -3.69 -2.50
C LEU A 34 2.49 -2.28 -2.55
N ALA A 35 3.07 -1.32 -1.83
CA ALA A 35 2.68 0.10 -1.92
C ALA A 35 2.81 0.63 -3.34
N PHE A 36 3.94 0.35 -4.01
CA PHE A 36 4.24 0.89 -5.33
C PHE A 36 3.40 0.26 -6.46
N ARG A 37 3.18 -1.06 -6.41
CA ARG A 37 2.49 -1.79 -7.48
C ARG A 37 0.97 -1.77 -7.35
N HIS A 38 0.46 -1.83 -6.12
CA HIS A 38 -0.99 -1.89 -5.86
C HIS A 38 -1.56 -0.56 -5.35
N GLY A 39 -0.72 0.43 -5.05
CA GLY A 39 -1.17 1.74 -4.56
C GLY A 39 -1.75 1.70 -3.14
N MET A 40 -1.43 0.65 -2.37
CA MET A 40 -1.93 0.50 -1.00
C MET A 40 -1.39 1.61 -0.10
N ARG A 41 -2.26 2.10 0.78
CA ARG A 41 -1.88 3.04 1.83
C ARG A 41 -1.13 2.31 2.94
N ILE A 42 -0.31 3.05 3.67
CA ILE A 42 0.46 2.50 4.79
C ILE A 42 -0.43 1.82 5.84
N SER A 43 -1.61 2.36 6.10
CA SER A 43 -2.56 1.79 7.06
C SER A 43 -3.15 0.46 6.58
N GLU A 44 -3.41 0.32 5.28
CA GLU A 44 -3.90 -0.92 4.67
C GLU A 44 -2.81 -2.00 4.67
N LEU A 45 -1.55 -1.61 4.41
CA LEU A 45 -0.39 -2.51 4.49
C LEU A 45 -0.15 -3.04 5.91
N LEU A 46 -0.31 -2.18 6.92
CA LEU A 46 -0.13 -2.56 8.32
C LEU A 46 -1.25 -3.46 8.84
N ASP A 47 -2.42 -3.45 8.21
CA ASP A 47 -3.58 -4.29 8.55
C ASP A 47 -3.73 -5.52 7.63
N LEU A 48 -2.75 -5.79 6.78
CA LEU A 48 -2.79 -6.91 5.84
C LEU A 48 -2.62 -8.25 6.57
N HIS A 49 -3.56 -9.17 6.40
CA HIS A 49 -3.49 -10.51 6.98
C HIS A 49 -3.23 -11.57 5.90
N TYR A 50 -2.69 -12.73 6.29
CA TYR A 50 -2.43 -13.84 5.36
C TYR A 50 -3.65 -14.30 4.57
N HIS A 51 -4.85 -14.17 5.14
CA HIS A 51 -6.11 -14.58 4.50
C HIS A 51 -6.55 -13.61 3.40
N ASP A 52 -5.99 -12.39 3.40
CA ASP A 52 -6.22 -11.40 2.36
C ASP A 52 -5.33 -11.63 1.12
N LEU A 53 -4.37 -12.56 1.20
CA LEU A 53 -3.40 -12.86 0.15
C LEU A 53 -3.72 -14.19 -0.52
N ASP A 54 -4.19 -14.13 -1.78
CA ASP A 54 -4.24 -15.30 -2.64
C ASP A 54 -3.01 -15.32 -3.54
N LEU A 55 -1.98 -16.03 -3.08
CA LEU A 55 -0.71 -16.16 -3.81
C LEU A 55 -0.82 -17.09 -5.02
N HIS A 56 -1.84 -17.95 -5.09
CA HIS A 56 -2.05 -18.85 -6.22
C HIS A 56 -2.63 -18.06 -7.41
N GLU A 57 -3.60 -17.19 -7.14
CA GLU A 57 -4.19 -16.32 -8.16
C GLU A 57 -3.47 -14.96 -8.31
N GLY A 58 -2.50 -14.66 -7.45
CA GLY A 58 -1.78 -13.38 -7.44
C GLY A 58 -2.66 -12.19 -7.06
N ARG A 59 -3.65 -12.41 -6.18
CA ARG A 59 -4.61 -11.39 -5.73
C ARG A 59 -4.30 -10.95 -4.31
N VAL A 60 -4.52 -9.66 -4.06
CA VAL A 60 -4.45 -9.05 -2.72
C VAL A 60 -5.80 -8.39 -2.47
N ASN A 61 -6.50 -8.82 -1.42
CA ASN A 61 -7.72 -8.21 -0.96
C ASN A 61 -7.39 -7.06 0.00
N VAL A 62 -7.79 -5.84 -0.35
CA VAL A 62 -7.48 -4.66 0.46
C VAL A 62 -8.71 -4.28 1.27
N ARG A 63 -8.66 -4.49 2.58
CA ARG A 63 -9.70 -4.02 3.49
C ARG A 63 -9.57 -2.51 3.68
N ALA A 64 -10.49 -1.76 3.11
CA ALA A 64 -10.56 -0.32 3.30
C ALA A 64 -11.08 -0.01 4.71
N ILE A 65 -10.27 0.69 5.50
CA ILE A 65 -10.60 1.14 6.87
C ILE A 65 -11.58 2.32 6.90
N LYS A 66 -11.96 2.83 5.71
CA LYS A 66 -12.84 3.96 5.59
C LYS A 66 -14.27 3.45 5.51
N GLU A 67 -14.99 3.51 6.62
CA GLU A 67 -16.44 3.66 6.55
C GLU A 67 -16.72 4.91 5.73
N TRP A 68 -17.41 4.76 4.60
CA TRP A 68 -18.04 5.89 3.96
C TRP A 68 -19.19 6.30 4.87
N PHE A 69 -18.94 7.25 5.78
CA PHE A 69 -20.02 7.99 6.43
C PHE A 69 -20.74 8.79 5.34
N PHE A 70 -21.74 8.16 4.73
CA PHE A 70 -22.79 8.87 4.01
C PHE A 70 -23.66 9.51 5.08
N ASP A 71 -23.44 10.80 5.33
CA ASP A 71 -24.42 11.63 6.01
C ASP A 71 -25.61 11.81 5.05
N ASP A 72 -26.52 10.85 5.03
CA ASP A 72 -27.81 11.05 4.38
C ASP A 72 -28.75 11.73 5.37
N SER A 73 -28.46 12.99 5.66
CA SER A 73 -29.39 13.90 6.33
C SER A 73 -30.31 14.60 5.31
N SER A 74 -30.78 13.87 4.29
CA SER A 74 -31.80 14.35 3.34
C SER A 74 -32.81 13.29 2.94
N THR A 75 -33.34 12.54 3.91
CA THR A 75 -34.70 11.99 3.81
C THR A 75 -35.43 12.08 5.15
N ALA A 76 -36.00 13.25 5.42
CA ALA A 76 -37.19 13.36 6.26
C ALA A 76 -38.34 13.76 5.33
N PHE A 77 -39.20 12.78 5.04
CA PHE A 77 -40.56 13.03 4.55
C PHE A 77 -41.39 13.67 5.67
#